data_AF-A0A953CUD3-F1
#
_entry.id   AF-A0A953CUD3-F1
#
_cell.length_a   1.000
_cell.length_b   1.000
_cell.length_c   1.000
_cell.angle_alpha   90.00
_cell.angle_beta   90.00
_cell.angle_gamma   90.00
#
_symmetry.space_group_name_H-M   'P 1'
#
loop_
_entity.id
_entity.type
_entity.pdbx_description
1 polymer ?
#
loop_
_entity_poly.entity_id
_entity_poly.type
_entity_poly.pdbx_seq_one_letter_code
_entity_poly.pdbx_strand_id
1 'polypeptide(L)' 'MTQFLSVSDVADFLEVSERRVRTLLSQGRIDGYRDDSNVWRIACPLNIKPGKRGPDLRSYAVRKLQPRQFKVVGK' A
#
# COMPACT_ATOMS: atom_id res chain seq x y z
N MET A 1 -14.03 6.87 23.40
CA MET A 1 -14.86 6.00 22.52
C MET A 1 -14.08 5.80 21.24
N THR A 2 -13.61 4.59 20.96
CA THR A 2 -12.97 4.27 19.68
C THR A 2 -14.07 4.14 18.63
N GLN A 3 -14.16 5.12 17.75
CA GLN A 3 -15.11 5.09 16.64
C GLN A 3 -14.54 4.15 15.56
N PHE A 4 -15.37 3.21 15.10
CA PHE A 4 -15.00 2.29 14.03
C PHE A 4 -15.65 2.73 12.73
N LEU A 5 -14.87 2.77 11.67
CA LEU A 5 -15.33 3.06 10.31
C LEU A 5 -15.47 1.77 9.52
N SER A 6 -16.46 1.74 8.62
CA SER A 6 -16.60 0.66 7.66
C SER A 6 -15.59 0.80 6.51
N VAL A 7 -15.45 -0.25 5.71
CA VAL A 7 -14.60 -0.22 4.50
C VAL A 7 -15.11 0.82 3.50
N SER A 8 -16.42 0.99 3.38
CA SER A 8 -17.05 1.91 2.45
C SER A 8 -16.80 3.37 2.86
N ASP A 9 -16.96 3.69 4.15
CA ASP A 9 -16.66 5.05 4.66
C ASP A 9 -15.20 5.44 4.40
N VAL A 10 -14.28 4.50 4.60
CA VAL A 10 -12.84 4.73 4.37
C VAL A 10 -12.51 4.79 2.88
N ALA A 11 -13.22 4.04 2.04
CA ALA A 11 -13.08 4.09 0.59
C ALA A 11 -13.46 5.47 0.06
N ASP A 12 -14.60 6.01 0.52
CA ASP A 12 -15.07 7.33 0.15
C ASP A 12 -14.13 8.42 0.68
N PHE A 13 -13.70 8.33 1.95
CA PHE A 13 -12.77 9.30 2.55
C PHE A 13 -11.40 9.36 1.86
N LEU A 14 -10.89 8.21 1.40
CA LEU A 14 -9.59 8.13 0.71
C LEU A 14 -9.70 8.25 -0.81
N GLU A 15 -10.91 8.37 -1.35
CA GLU A 15 -11.21 8.37 -2.79
C GLU A 15 -10.58 7.16 -3.52
N VAL A 16 -10.68 5.98 -2.91
CA VAL A 16 -10.16 4.73 -3.49
C VAL A 16 -11.22 3.64 -3.46
N SER A 17 -11.09 2.64 -4.33
CA SER A 17 -11.98 1.48 -4.27
C SER A 17 -11.89 0.73 -2.93
N GLU A 18 -13.00 0.14 -2.48
CA GLU A 18 -13.02 -0.76 -1.32
C GLU A 18 -12.00 -1.90 -1.43
N ARG A 19 -11.78 -2.40 -2.66
CA ARG A 19 -10.75 -3.41 -2.95
C ARG A 19 -9.36 -2.91 -2.51
N ARG A 20 -9.06 -1.63 -2.75
CA ARG A 20 -7.80 -1.02 -2.33
C ARG A 20 -7.72 -0.92 -0.82
N VAL A 21 -8.80 -0.52 -0.13
CA VAL A 21 -8.85 -0.47 1.33
C VAL A 21 -8.60 -1.85 1.95
N ARG A 22 -9.27 -2.90 1.45
CA ARG A 22 -9.05 -4.30 1.87
C ARG A 22 -7.61 -4.75 1.65
N THR A 23 -6.98 -4.31 0.57
CA THR A 23 -5.56 -4.59 0.29
C THR A 23 -4.64 -3.89 1.28
N LEU A 24 -4.94 -2.65 1.66
CA LEU A 24 -4.14 -1.91 2.64
C LEU A 24 -4.28 -2.52 4.04
N LEU A 25 -5.48 -2.98 4.41
CA LEU A 25 -5.72 -3.74 5.63
C LEU A 25 -4.95 -5.06 5.65
N SER A 26 -4.98 -5.84 4.57
CA SER A 26 -4.22 -7.11 4.51
C SER A 26 -2.71 -6.90 4.51
N GLN A 27 -2.22 -5.76 4.03
CA GLN A 27 -0.81 -5.36 4.11
C GLN A 27 -0.41 -4.81 5.49
N GLY A 28 -1.34 -4.68 6.44
CA GLY A 28 -1.09 -4.07 7.76
C GLY A 28 -0.75 -2.57 7.68
N ARG A 29 -1.17 -1.92 6.59
CA ARG A 29 -0.92 -0.49 6.35
C ARG A 29 -2.02 0.41 6.89
N ILE A 30 -3.19 -0.14 7.14
CA ILE A 30 -4.28 0.50 7.87
C ILE A 30 -4.55 -0.38 9.10
N ASP A 31 -4.73 0.25 10.25
CA ASP A 31 -5.04 -0.45 11.48
C ASP A 31 -6.55 -0.80 11.51
N GLY A 32 -6.86 -2.10 11.50
CA GLY A 32 -8.22 -2.61 11.54
C GLY A 32 -8.26 -4.12 11.76
N TYR A 33 -9.40 -4.63 12.18
CA TYR A 33 -9.60 -6.06 12.44
C TYR A 33 -10.93 -6.53 11.85
N ARG A 34 -11.09 -7.85 11.72
CA ARG A 34 -12.39 -8.44 11.42
C ARG A 34 -13.08 -8.80 12.71
N ASP A 35 -14.32 -8.34 12.81
CA ASP A 35 -15.23 -8.72 13.88
C ASP A 35 -15.75 -10.17 13.68
N ASP A 36 -16.46 -10.70 14.67
CA ASP A 36 -17.01 -12.07 14.65
C ASP A 36 -17.96 -12.32 13.46
N SER A 37 -18.61 -11.25 12.98
CA SER A 37 -19.45 -11.25 11.77
C SER A 37 -18.66 -11.19 10.45
N ASN A 38 -17.33 -11.36 10.48
CA ASN A 38 -16.41 -11.26 9.33
C ASN A 38 -16.45 -9.88 8.63
N VAL A 39 -16.88 -8.84 9.34
CA VAL A 39 -16.91 -7.45 8.87
C VAL A 39 -15.66 -6.72 9.33
N TRP A 40 -15.04 -5.95 8.44
CA TRP A 40 -13.88 -5.12 8.79
C TRP A 40 -14.30 -3.91 9.61
N ARG A 41 -13.67 -3.74 10.78
CA ARG A 41 -13.73 -2.53 11.59
C ARG A 41 -12.38 -1.82 11.54
N ILE A 42 -12.40 -0.58 11.08
CA ILE A 42 -11.21 0.25 10.90
C ILE A 42 -11.16 1.27 12.02
N ALA A 43 -10.02 1.37 12.72
CA ALA A 43 -9.89 2.29 13.84
C ALA A 43 -9.81 3.75 13.34
N CYS A 44 -10.51 4.65 14.02
CA CYS A 44 -10.38 6.09 13.86
C CYS A 44 -9.60 6.67 15.06
N PRO A 45 -8.57 7.50 14.86
CA PRO A 45 -8.12 8.12 13.60
C PRO A 45 -7.44 7.14 12.63
N LEU A 46 -7.61 7.38 11.32
CA LEU A 46 -7.01 6.58 10.25
C LEU A 46 -5.48 6.73 10.26
N ASN A 47 -4.80 5.68 10.72
CA ASN A 47 -3.35 5.58 10.64
C ASN A 47 -2.93 4.84 9.37
N ILE A 48 -2.44 5.57 8.37
CA ILE A 48 -2.07 5.01 7.05
C ILE A 48 -0.56 4.98 6.92
N LYS A 49 0.03 3.79 6.94
CA LYS A 49 1.47 3.59 6.74
C LYS A 49 1.80 3.73 5.25
N PRO A 50 2.77 4.58 4.86
CA PRO A 50 3.21 4.67 3.47
C PRO A 50 3.86 3.36 3.02
N GLY A 51 3.77 3.09 1.72
CA GLY A 51 4.31 1.90 1.10
C GLY A 51 5.64 2.23 0.48
N LYS A 52 6.47 1.21 0.26
CA LYS A 52 7.69 1.40 -0.52
C LYS A 52 7.32 1.53 -1.99
N ARG A 53 7.67 2.64 -2.62
CA ARG A 53 7.57 2.81 -4.07
C ARG A 53 8.87 2.36 -4.71
N GLY A 54 8.76 1.50 -5.70
CA GLY A 54 9.90 1.03 -6.46
C GLY A 54 10.63 -0.15 -5.81
N PRO A 55 11.65 -0.66 -6.51
CA PRO A 55 12.44 -1.79 -6.04
C PRO A 55 13.18 -1.45 -4.75
N ASP A 56 13.26 -2.41 -3.83
CA ASP A 56 14.12 -2.28 -2.66
C ASP A 56 15.58 -2.27 -3.12
N LEU A 57 16.15 -1.08 -3.27
CA LEU A 57 17.50 -0.86 -3.80
C LEU A 57 18.60 -1.54 -2.96
N ARG A 58 18.31 -1.96 -1.73
CA ARG A 58 19.24 -2.73 -0.89
C ARG A 58 19.30 -4.21 -1.28
N SER A 59 18.19 -4.79 -1.72
CA SER A 59 18.09 -6.18 -2.16
C SER A 59 18.06 -6.33 -3.69
N TYR A 60 17.88 -5.22 -4.41
CA TYR A 60 18.09 -5.18 -5.86
C TYR A 60 19.56 -5.38 -6.14
N ALA A 61 19.91 -6.61 -6.53
CA ALA A 61 21.25 -6.96 -6.96
C ALA A 61 21.78 -5.89 -7.93
N VAL A 62 22.84 -5.20 -7.49
CA VAL A 62 23.61 -4.18 -8.21
C VAL A 62 23.91 -4.60 -9.67
N ARG A 63 23.89 -5.91 -9.95
CA ARG A 63 24.00 -6.52 -11.29
C ARG A 63 23.01 -5.99 -12.35
N LYS A 64 21.83 -5.49 -11.98
CA LYS A 64 20.85 -4.95 -12.96
C LYS A 64 20.97 -3.44 -13.23
N LEU A 65 21.81 -2.74 -12.47
CA LEU A 65 22.10 -1.31 -12.66
C LEU A 65 23.29 -1.06 -13.60
N GLN A 66 23.62 -2.01 -14.48
CA GLN A 66 24.58 -1.70 -15.54
C GLN A 66 23.93 -0.62 -16.44
N PRO A 67 24.55 0.56 -16.59
CA PRO A 67 24.09 1.51 -17.58
C PRO A 67 24.06 0.79 -18.91
N ARG A 68 22.94 0.90 -19.65
CA ARG A 68 22.89 0.48 -21.04
C ARG A 68 24.10 1.14 -21.71
N GLN A 69 25.10 0.34 -22.11
CA GLN A 69 26.20 0.85 -22.92
C GLN A 69 25.56 1.44 -24.17
N PHE A 70 25.49 2.76 -24.23
CA PHE A 70 25.14 3.45 -25.45
C PHE A 70 26.23 3.07 -26.45
N LYS A 71 25.92 2.15 -27.38
CA LYS A 71 26.76 1.95 -28.56
C LYS A 71 26.70 3.26 -29.34
N VAL A 72 27.71 4.09 -29.17
CA VAL A 72 27.96 5.21 -30.06
C VAL A 72 28.28 4.59 -31.41
N VAL A 73 27.31 4.62 -32.32
CA VAL A 73 27.52 4.24 -33.71
C VAL A 73 28.35 5.37 -34.32
N GLY A 74 29.62 5.06 -34.63
CA GLY A 74 30.52 5.97 -35.33
C GLY A 74 30.05 6.23 -36.76
N LYS A 75 30.28 7.47 -37.21
CA LYS A 75 29.91 8.08 -38.50
C LYS A 75 30.19 7.23 -39.74
#